data_AF-A0A956MH22-F1
#
_entry.id   AF-A0A956MH22-F1
#
_cell.length_a   1.000
_cell.length_b   1.000
_cell.length_c   1.000
_cell.angle_alpha   90.00
_cell.angle_beta   90.00
_cell.angle_gamma   90.00
#
_symmetry.space_group_name_H-M   'P 1'
#
loop_
_entity.id
_entity.type
_entity.pdbx_description
1 polymer ?
#
loop_
_entity_poly.entity_id
_entity_poly.type
_entity_poly.pdbx_seq_one_letter_code
_entity_poly.pdbx_strand_id
1 'polypeptide(L)'
;MPNRRTVAFLSLVSLLWVGNACAGPDATPDAAPQEAAERDQALTAETEATSLLGEPLSRPEAPAQVEAERRQQLEEAEATLAADSSSLDAWIWAGRRQAYPGHFRQAIATYSAALERFPDEPHLLRHRGHRYITVRELDEAVADLSRAAEVVAGTEDEVEPDGQPNALGIPTSTLQFNIWYHLGLAHYLQGDFEAALEAYRNCMAVSRHDDSVVATAHWLYMTLRRLGREQEAAQVLADLPENPDVIESTAYLDLLRMYQGRRTPEDLLGPGGEDATLTGTTAAYGVGNWYLYNGDATRARSVFERILTGRSQWPAFGYVAAEAELARMGDR
;
A
#
# COMPACT_ATOMS: atom_id res chain seq x y z
N MET A 1 -7.72 -34.61 -63.91
CA MET A 1 -6.88 -35.33 -64.90
C MET A 1 -6.77 -34.46 -66.14
N PRO A 2 -5.69 -34.52 -66.95
CA PRO A 2 -4.30 -34.92 -66.67
C PRO A 2 -3.33 -33.73 -67.06
N ASN A 3 -2.00 -33.79 -67.24
CA ASN A 3 -0.98 -34.82 -67.02
C ASN A 3 0.42 -34.18 -66.76
N ARG A 4 1.24 -34.86 -65.93
CA ARG A 4 2.67 -35.23 -66.10
C ARG A 4 3.48 -34.57 -67.24
N ARG A 5 4.80 -34.32 -67.08
CA ARG A 5 5.83 -35.37 -66.94
C ARG A 5 7.18 -34.93 -66.33
N THR A 6 7.65 -35.78 -65.41
CA THR A 6 9.04 -36.02 -64.99
C THR A 6 9.96 -36.40 -66.17
N VAL A 7 11.26 -36.08 -66.08
CA VAL A 7 12.39 -37.03 -66.28
C VAL A 7 13.61 -36.47 -65.52
N ALA A 8 14.37 -37.35 -64.85
CA ALA A 8 15.66 -37.06 -64.24
C ALA A 8 16.80 -37.68 -65.06
N PHE A 9 18.04 -37.25 -64.86
CA PHE A 9 19.20 -38.10 -65.15
C PHE A 9 20.32 -37.91 -64.12
N LEU A 10 20.87 -39.03 -63.65
CA LEU A 10 21.99 -39.10 -62.72
C LEU A 10 23.33 -38.97 -63.48
N SER A 11 24.38 -38.58 -62.76
CA SER A 11 25.63 -39.34 -62.76
C SER A 11 26.41 -39.12 -61.46
N LEU A 12 26.85 -40.24 -60.85
CA LEU A 12 27.78 -40.25 -59.73
C LEU A 12 29.20 -40.00 -60.23
N VAL A 13 30.03 -39.33 -59.43
CA VAL A 13 31.34 -39.87 -59.03
C VAL A 13 31.58 -39.53 -57.57
N SER A 14 31.89 -40.54 -56.77
CA SER A 14 32.25 -40.41 -55.35
C SER A 14 33.76 -40.28 -55.20
N LEU A 15 34.25 -39.43 -54.30
CA LEU A 15 35.57 -39.65 -53.68
C LEU A 15 35.55 -39.19 -52.21
N LEU A 16 35.87 -40.12 -51.31
CA LEU A 16 36.06 -39.89 -49.89
C LEU A 16 37.54 -39.54 -49.60
N TRP A 17 37.77 -38.58 -48.71
CA TRP A 17 38.71 -38.70 -47.58
C TRP A 17 38.46 -37.54 -46.58
N VAL A 18 37.84 -37.81 -45.43
CA VAL A 18 38.49 -37.95 -44.10
C VAL A 18 39.16 -36.67 -43.58
N GLY A 19 38.56 -36.12 -42.51
CA GLY A 19 39.08 -35.01 -41.70
C GLY A 19 38.05 -34.64 -40.63
N ASN A 20 38.07 -35.35 -39.49
CA ASN A 20 37.02 -35.27 -38.46
C ASN A 20 37.43 -34.39 -37.26
N ALA A 21 36.44 -33.69 -36.70
CA ALA A 21 36.39 -33.10 -35.36
C ALA A 21 37.56 -32.20 -34.87
N CYS A 22 37.29 -30.89 -34.83
CA CYS A 22 37.73 -30.03 -33.72
C CYS A 22 36.48 -29.49 -33.02
N ALA A 23 36.28 -29.87 -31.75
CA ALA A 23 35.23 -29.31 -30.91
C ALA A 23 35.70 -27.96 -30.33
N GLY A 24 34.85 -26.93 -30.42
CA GLY A 24 34.97 -25.70 -29.63
C GLY A 24 34.16 -25.83 -28.33
N PRO A 25 34.56 -25.13 -27.25
CA PRO A 25 33.96 -25.34 -25.94
C PRO A 25 32.64 -24.59 -25.75
N ASP A 26 31.75 -25.22 -24.97
CA ASP A 26 30.78 -24.64 -24.03
C ASP A 26 30.07 -23.33 -24.44
N ALA A 27 28.93 -23.51 -25.11
CA ALA A 27 27.83 -22.56 -25.04
C ALA A 27 26.61 -23.26 -24.40
N THR A 28 26.40 -23.04 -23.10
CA THR A 28 25.25 -23.55 -22.35
C THR A 28 23.99 -22.75 -22.69
N PRO A 29 22.94 -23.38 -23.27
CA PRO A 29 21.71 -22.68 -23.62
C PRO A 29 20.68 -22.81 -22.48
N ASP A 30 20.92 -22.16 -21.33
CA ASP A 30 19.90 -22.11 -20.25
C ASP A 30 20.05 -20.93 -19.25
N ALA A 31 20.88 -19.92 -19.55
CA ALA A 31 21.15 -18.84 -18.59
C ALA A 31 19.97 -17.88 -18.35
N ALA A 32 19.13 -17.60 -19.36
CA ALA A 32 18.12 -16.54 -19.26
C ALA A 32 17.00 -16.80 -18.22
N PRO A 33 16.42 -18.01 -18.08
CA PRO A 33 15.48 -18.30 -16.99
C PRO A 33 16.17 -18.28 -15.62
N GLN A 34 17.46 -18.64 -15.57
CA GLN A 34 18.21 -18.79 -14.34
C GLN A 34 18.71 -17.44 -13.80
N GLU A 35 19.17 -16.52 -14.65
CA GLU A 35 19.48 -15.13 -14.28
C GLU A 35 18.22 -14.34 -13.86
N ALA A 36 17.06 -14.63 -14.46
CA ALA A 36 15.79 -14.08 -14.02
C ALA A 36 15.38 -14.63 -12.64
N ALA A 37 15.53 -15.94 -12.40
CA ALA A 37 15.27 -16.56 -11.11
C ALA A 37 16.28 -16.15 -10.02
N GLU A 38 17.55 -15.91 -10.37
CA GLU A 38 18.59 -15.42 -9.45
C GLU A 38 18.43 -13.92 -9.17
N ARG A 39 17.88 -13.13 -10.10
CA ARG A 39 17.40 -11.76 -9.81
C ARG A 39 16.17 -11.76 -8.91
N ASP A 40 15.17 -12.59 -9.20
CA ASP A 40 14.01 -12.78 -8.31
C ASP A 40 14.47 -13.22 -6.91
N GLN A 41 15.46 -14.12 -6.78
CA GLN A 41 16.02 -14.53 -5.48
C GLN A 41 16.91 -13.46 -4.81
N ALA A 42 17.62 -12.63 -5.56
CA ALA A 42 18.31 -11.47 -4.98
C ALA A 42 17.32 -10.44 -4.41
N LEU A 43 16.14 -10.32 -5.03
CA LEU A 43 15.02 -9.48 -4.59
C LEU A 43 14.22 -10.06 -3.41
N THR A 44 14.51 -11.28 -2.90
CA THR A 44 13.77 -11.87 -1.76
C THR A 44 14.38 -11.62 -0.37
N ALA A 45 15.43 -10.81 -0.24
CA ALA A 45 16.08 -10.55 1.06
C ALA A 45 16.41 -9.08 1.37
N GLU A 46 15.88 -8.12 0.62
CA GLU A 46 16.05 -6.70 0.96
C GLU A 46 15.09 -6.27 2.08
N THR A 47 15.63 -5.51 3.04
CA THR A 47 14.86 -4.91 4.13
C THR A 47 14.21 -3.63 3.60
N GLU A 48 12.88 -3.66 3.44
CA GLU A 48 12.09 -2.52 2.97
C GLU A 48 11.96 -1.43 4.03
N ALA A 49 11.85 -1.84 5.31
CA ALA A 49 11.68 -0.93 6.43
C ALA A 49 12.29 -1.47 7.74
N THR A 50 12.45 -0.59 8.71
CA THR A 50 12.63 -0.97 10.12
C THR A 50 11.35 -0.60 10.86
N SER A 51 10.80 -1.52 11.66
CA SER A 51 9.60 -1.25 12.46
C SER A 51 9.88 -0.19 13.53
N LEU A 52 8.83 0.40 14.10
CA LEU A 52 8.98 1.33 15.25
C LEU A 52 9.50 0.64 16.52
N LEU A 53 9.70 -0.69 16.48
CA LEU A 53 10.29 -1.50 17.54
C LEU A 53 11.72 -1.99 17.20
N GLY A 54 12.30 -1.55 16.07
CA GLY A 54 13.67 -1.88 15.67
C GLY A 54 13.85 -3.18 14.86
N GLU A 55 12.76 -3.85 14.49
CA GLU A 55 12.80 -5.11 13.73
C GLU A 55 12.90 -4.84 12.21
N PRO A 56 13.71 -5.61 11.46
CA PRO A 56 13.72 -5.51 9.99
C PRO A 56 12.43 -6.07 9.40
N LEU A 57 11.87 -5.36 8.42
CA LEU A 57 10.66 -5.72 7.68
C LEU A 57 11.02 -5.96 6.21
N SER A 58 10.89 -7.21 5.77
CA SER A 58 11.06 -7.61 4.36
C SER A 58 9.76 -7.49 3.59
N ARG A 59 9.84 -7.56 2.26
CA ARG A 59 8.69 -7.62 1.35
C ARG A 59 7.64 -8.65 1.83
N PRO A 60 6.35 -8.30 1.95
CA PRO A 60 5.30 -9.28 2.28
C PRO A 60 5.14 -10.33 1.18
N GLU A 61 4.99 -11.59 1.56
CA GLU A 61 4.63 -12.66 0.64
C GLU A 61 3.15 -12.61 0.24
N ALA A 62 2.83 -13.03 -0.97
CA ALA A 62 1.47 -13.24 -1.45
C ALA A 62 1.36 -14.54 -2.27
N PRO A 63 0.14 -15.07 -2.50
CA PRO A 63 -0.03 -16.29 -3.28
C PRO A 63 0.57 -16.18 -4.69
N ALA A 64 1.19 -17.25 -5.19
CA ALA A 64 1.96 -17.23 -6.44
C ALA A 64 1.20 -16.69 -7.67
N GLN A 65 -0.12 -16.87 -7.73
CA GLN A 65 -0.96 -16.26 -8.77
C GLN A 65 -0.99 -14.72 -8.66
N VAL A 66 -1.21 -14.20 -7.45
CA VAL A 66 -1.26 -12.75 -7.17
C VAL A 66 0.11 -12.11 -7.43
N GLU A 67 1.19 -12.79 -7.08
CA GLU A 67 2.56 -12.35 -7.40
C GLU A 67 2.82 -12.30 -8.91
N ALA A 68 2.37 -13.30 -9.67
CA ALA A 68 2.50 -13.31 -11.13
C ALA A 68 1.69 -12.18 -11.78
N GLU A 69 0.45 -11.94 -11.34
CA GLU A 69 -0.41 -10.84 -11.80
C GLU A 69 0.22 -9.47 -11.49
N ARG A 70 0.74 -9.27 -10.27
CA ARG A 70 1.44 -8.03 -9.88
C ARG A 70 2.71 -7.79 -10.68
N ARG A 71 3.52 -8.84 -10.91
CA ARG A 71 4.74 -8.74 -11.70
C ARG A 71 4.43 -8.33 -13.15
N GLN A 72 3.42 -8.92 -13.78
CA GLN A 72 2.99 -8.50 -15.12
C GLN A 72 2.59 -7.02 -15.14
N GLN A 73 1.77 -6.56 -14.19
CA GLN A 73 1.35 -5.17 -14.11
C GLN A 73 2.52 -4.20 -13.85
N LEU A 74 3.55 -4.66 -13.12
CA LEU A 74 4.79 -3.91 -12.90
C LEU A 74 5.61 -3.79 -14.19
N GLU A 75 5.84 -4.89 -14.90
CA GLU A 75 6.53 -4.91 -16.19
C GLU A 75 5.84 -3.99 -17.23
N GLU A 76 4.51 -4.01 -17.29
CA GLU A 76 3.71 -3.14 -18.16
C GLU A 76 3.83 -1.65 -17.79
N ALA A 77 3.83 -1.31 -16.50
CA ALA A 77 3.99 0.07 -16.04
C ALA A 77 5.42 0.59 -16.24
N GLU A 78 6.45 -0.22 -15.99
CA GLU A 78 7.85 0.15 -16.24
C GLU A 78 8.14 0.30 -17.74
N ALA A 79 7.56 -0.54 -18.59
CA ALA A 79 7.64 -0.38 -20.05
C ALA A 79 6.94 0.90 -20.53
N THR A 80 5.80 1.26 -19.92
CA THR A 80 5.07 2.51 -20.21
C THR A 80 5.91 3.73 -19.83
N LEU A 81 6.52 3.72 -18.64
CA LEU A 81 7.41 4.78 -18.16
C LEU A 81 8.69 4.90 -19.01
N ALA A 82 9.26 3.78 -19.46
CA ALA A 82 10.41 3.78 -20.36
C ALA A 82 10.07 4.33 -21.76
N ALA A 83 8.83 4.14 -22.22
CA ALA A 83 8.36 4.68 -23.51
C ALA A 83 8.07 6.19 -23.45
N ASP A 84 7.50 6.69 -22.35
CA ASP A 84 7.24 8.12 -22.15
C ASP A 84 7.50 8.57 -20.69
N SER A 85 8.75 8.94 -20.42
CA SER A 85 9.15 9.53 -19.14
C SER A 85 8.74 11.01 -18.95
N SER A 86 8.04 11.60 -19.93
CA SER A 86 7.42 12.94 -19.80
C SER A 86 5.95 12.88 -19.35
N SER A 87 5.34 11.69 -19.32
CA SER A 87 4.02 11.46 -18.77
C SER A 87 4.06 11.32 -17.25
N LEU A 88 3.39 12.24 -16.54
CA LEU A 88 3.21 12.18 -15.09
C LEU A 88 2.49 10.88 -14.66
N ASP A 89 1.43 10.49 -15.38
CA ASP A 89 0.70 9.24 -15.12
C ASP A 89 1.60 8.01 -15.16
N ALA A 90 2.57 7.97 -16.09
CA ALA A 90 3.48 6.85 -16.19
C ALA A 90 4.38 6.70 -14.93
N TRP A 91 4.82 7.83 -14.36
CA TRP A 91 5.56 7.83 -13.08
C TRP A 91 4.68 7.42 -11.90
N ILE A 92 3.46 7.95 -11.83
CA ILE A 92 2.48 7.61 -10.79
C ILE A 92 2.20 6.10 -10.82
N TRP A 93 1.87 5.55 -11.99
CA TRP A 93 1.52 4.13 -12.13
C TRP A 93 2.71 3.20 -11.92
N ALA A 94 3.91 3.54 -12.37
CA ALA A 94 5.12 2.76 -12.09
C ALA A 94 5.35 2.62 -10.57
N GLY A 95 5.37 3.75 -9.83
CA GLY A 95 5.55 3.70 -8.37
C GLY A 95 4.42 2.97 -7.64
N ARG A 96 3.17 3.04 -8.14
CA ARG A 96 2.05 2.27 -7.58
C ARG A 96 2.24 0.77 -7.79
N ARG A 97 2.60 0.35 -9.01
CA ARG A 97 2.82 -1.07 -9.36
C ARG A 97 4.08 -1.67 -8.71
N GLN A 98 5.11 -0.87 -8.42
CA GLN A 98 6.25 -1.31 -7.59
C GLN A 98 5.82 -1.58 -6.14
N ALA A 99 4.93 -0.75 -5.59
CA ALA A 99 4.54 -0.86 -4.20
C ALA A 99 3.49 -1.94 -3.88
N TYR A 100 2.73 -2.45 -4.87
CA TYR A 100 1.75 -3.53 -4.64
C TYR A 100 2.34 -4.92 -4.34
N PRO A 101 3.42 -5.40 -4.99
CA PRO A 101 4.19 -6.56 -4.52
C PRO A 101 5.07 -6.22 -3.31
N GLY A 102 5.16 -4.96 -2.89
CA GLY A 102 5.84 -4.54 -1.67
C GLY A 102 7.25 -3.98 -1.84
N HIS A 103 7.65 -3.58 -3.06
CA HIS A 103 8.91 -2.85 -3.31
C HIS A 103 8.74 -1.37 -2.95
N PHE A 104 8.58 -1.08 -1.65
CA PHE A 104 8.27 0.25 -1.15
C PHE A 104 9.45 1.22 -1.32
N ARG A 105 10.69 0.75 -1.11
CA ARG A 105 11.92 1.51 -1.35
C ARG A 105 12.10 1.88 -2.82
N GLN A 106 11.81 0.93 -3.73
CA GLN A 106 11.83 1.19 -5.17
C GLN A 106 10.79 2.26 -5.55
N ALA A 107 9.56 2.15 -5.03
CA ALA A 107 8.52 3.14 -5.26
C ALA A 107 8.91 4.55 -4.77
N ILE A 108 9.51 4.67 -3.57
CA ILE A 108 10.04 5.94 -3.04
C ILE A 108 11.11 6.53 -3.98
N ALA A 109 12.02 5.71 -4.49
CA ALA A 109 13.04 6.16 -5.45
C ALA A 109 12.42 6.64 -6.77
N THR A 110 11.44 5.89 -7.31
CA THR A 110 10.70 6.27 -8.53
C THR A 110 9.96 7.60 -8.37
N TYR A 111 9.22 7.80 -7.28
CA TYR A 111 8.55 9.08 -7.02
C TYR A 111 9.54 10.23 -6.78
N SER A 112 10.69 9.96 -6.15
CA SER A 112 11.73 10.98 -5.95
C SER A 112 12.34 11.43 -7.28
N ALA A 113 12.65 10.50 -8.19
CA ALA A 113 13.08 10.83 -9.54
C ALA A 113 11.99 11.54 -10.35
N ALA A 114 10.71 11.19 -10.15
CA ALA A 114 9.60 11.90 -10.77
C ALA A 114 9.53 13.37 -10.29
N LEU A 115 9.71 13.63 -9.00
CA LEU A 115 9.69 14.98 -8.42
C LEU A 115 10.86 15.88 -8.87
N GLU A 116 11.96 15.33 -9.37
CA GLU A 116 13.01 16.10 -10.07
C GLU A 116 12.51 16.69 -11.41
N ARG A 117 11.50 16.06 -12.02
CA ARG A 117 10.93 16.39 -13.34
C ARG A 117 9.62 17.18 -13.22
N PHE A 118 8.83 16.87 -12.20
CA PHE A 118 7.57 17.52 -11.84
C PHE A 118 7.68 18.07 -10.40
N PRO A 119 8.40 19.18 -10.18
CA PRO A 119 8.57 19.73 -8.84
C PRO A 119 7.24 20.11 -8.19
N ASP A 120 7.09 19.80 -6.90
CA ASP A 120 5.89 20.06 -6.09
C ASP A 120 4.58 19.39 -6.57
N GLU A 121 4.64 18.44 -7.51
CA GLU A 121 3.46 17.75 -8.04
C GLU A 121 2.71 16.96 -6.93
N PRO A 122 1.47 17.35 -6.57
CA PRO A 122 0.81 16.85 -5.37
C PRO A 122 0.49 15.36 -5.42
N HIS A 123 0.25 14.77 -6.60
CA HIS A 123 0.07 13.32 -6.73
C HIS A 123 1.33 12.55 -6.30
N LEU A 124 2.50 12.98 -6.76
CA LEU A 124 3.77 12.31 -6.47
C LEU A 124 4.15 12.49 -5.00
N LEU A 125 3.97 13.69 -4.45
CA LEU A 125 4.14 13.97 -3.01
C LEU A 125 3.21 13.09 -2.17
N ARG A 126 1.90 13.04 -2.48
CA ARG A 126 0.94 12.19 -1.76
C ARG A 126 1.31 10.72 -1.82
N HIS A 127 1.71 10.22 -2.99
CA HIS A 127 2.07 8.82 -3.15
C HIS A 127 3.38 8.48 -2.43
N ARG A 128 4.40 9.34 -2.51
CA ARG A 128 5.68 9.13 -1.81
C ARG A 128 5.51 9.24 -0.29
N GLY A 129 4.79 10.25 0.20
CA GLY A 129 4.43 10.39 1.61
C GLY A 129 3.69 9.18 2.17
N HIS A 130 2.75 8.59 1.42
CA HIS A 130 2.13 7.31 1.81
C HIS A 130 3.16 6.15 1.88
N ARG A 131 4.14 6.06 0.97
CA ARG A 131 5.21 5.04 1.09
C ARG A 131 6.15 5.31 2.26
N TYR A 132 6.43 6.57 2.58
CA TYR A 132 7.18 6.96 3.77
C TYR A 132 6.47 6.52 5.07
N ILE A 133 5.13 6.67 5.18
CA ILE A 133 4.35 6.05 6.27
C ILE A 133 4.55 4.54 6.30
N THR A 134 4.47 3.87 5.15
CA THR A 134 4.68 2.41 5.07
C THR A 134 6.07 2.02 5.58
N VAL A 135 7.14 2.75 5.25
CA VAL A 135 8.51 2.40 5.70
C VAL A 135 8.93 3.03 7.04
N ARG A 136 7.98 3.61 7.80
CA ARG A 136 8.16 4.26 9.13
C ARG A 136 9.02 5.54 9.10
N GLU A 137 9.22 6.13 7.93
CA GLU A 137 9.85 7.44 7.72
C GLU A 137 8.80 8.55 7.90
N LEU A 138 8.34 8.72 9.15
CA LEU A 138 7.16 9.53 9.45
C LEU A 138 7.38 11.04 9.27
N ASP A 139 8.60 11.53 9.49
CA ASP A 139 8.93 12.95 9.34
C ASP A 139 8.97 13.33 7.85
N GLU A 140 9.51 12.45 7.01
CA GLU A 140 9.51 12.54 5.55
C GLU A 140 8.08 12.46 4.99
N ALA A 141 7.24 11.58 5.56
CA ALA A 141 5.82 11.51 5.22
C ALA A 141 5.09 12.83 5.51
N VAL A 142 5.27 13.40 6.70
CA VAL A 142 4.69 14.70 7.07
C VAL A 142 5.18 15.78 6.11
N ALA A 143 6.48 15.85 5.82
CA ALA A 143 7.02 16.87 4.92
C ALA A 143 6.38 16.84 3.51
N ASP A 144 6.29 15.66 2.89
CA ASP A 144 5.66 15.48 1.58
C ASP A 144 4.16 15.80 1.61
N LEU A 145 3.44 15.31 2.62
CA LEU A 145 1.98 15.43 2.70
C LEU A 145 1.54 16.84 3.09
N SER A 146 2.30 17.53 3.95
CA SER A 146 2.12 18.96 4.20
C SER A 146 2.39 19.78 2.94
N ARG A 147 3.45 19.47 2.18
CA ARG A 147 3.73 20.17 0.92
C ARG A 147 2.62 19.94 -0.11
N ALA A 148 2.12 18.71 -0.25
CA ALA A 148 0.99 18.41 -1.12
C ALA A 148 -0.26 19.21 -0.69
N ALA A 149 -0.54 19.30 0.61
CA ALA A 149 -1.67 20.05 1.17
C ALA A 149 -1.57 21.57 0.90
N GLU A 150 -0.36 22.15 0.96
CA GLU A 150 -0.11 23.53 0.56
C GLU A 150 -0.36 23.77 -0.94
N VAL A 151 0.04 22.84 -1.80
CA VAL A 151 -0.04 22.98 -3.27
C VAL A 151 -1.48 22.90 -3.76
N VAL A 152 -2.30 22.01 -3.19
CA VAL A 152 -3.74 21.88 -3.52
C VAL A 152 -4.63 22.92 -2.80
N ALA A 153 -4.05 23.77 -1.94
CA ALA A 153 -4.83 24.73 -1.15
C ALA A 153 -5.55 25.75 -2.04
N GLY A 154 -6.87 25.61 -2.15
CA GLY A 154 -7.71 26.48 -2.99
C GLY A 154 -7.77 26.10 -4.47
N THR A 155 -7.23 24.94 -4.86
CA THR A 155 -7.52 24.34 -6.17
C THR A 155 -8.86 23.61 -6.14
N GLU A 156 -9.37 23.25 -7.32
CA GLU A 156 -10.42 22.24 -7.42
C GLU A 156 -9.89 20.89 -6.91
N ASP A 157 -10.78 20.03 -6.41
CA ASP A 157 -10.44 18.68 -5.96
C ASP A 157 -10.78 17.68 -7.07
N GLU A 158 -9.95 16.65 -7.22
CA GLU A 158 -10.01 15.71 -8.34
C GLU A 158 -10.12 14.27 -7.85
N VAL A 159 -10.85 13.44 -8.60
CA VAL A 159 -11.04 12.02 -8.26
C VAL A 159 -9.73 11.27 -8.54
N GLU A 160 -9.16 10.65 -7.51
CA GLU A 160 -7.96 9.83 -7.69
C GLU A 160 -8.36 8.44 -8.24
N PRO A 161 -7.81 7.97 -9.38
CA PRO A 161 -8.17 6.66 -9.91
C PRO A 161 -7.76 5.51 -8.98
N ASP A 162 -8.70 4.61 -8.70
CA ASP A 162 -8.46 3.38 -7.92
C ASP A 162 -7.26 2.59 -8.47
N GLY A 163 -6.36 2.15 -7.58
CA GLY A 163 -5.18 1.37 -7.97
C GLY A 163 -5.52 -0.03 -8.49
N GLN A 164 -6.57 -0.59 -7.90
CA GLN A 164 -7.28 -1.78 -8.32
C GLN A 164 -8.77 -1.44 -8.21
N PRO A 165 -9.56 -1.45 -9.30
CA PRO A 165 -10.97 -1.08 -9.23
C PRO A 165 -11.75 -1.97 -8.28
N ASN A 166 -12.59 -1.35 -7.45
CA ASN A 166 -13.54 -2.08 -6.60
C ASN A 166 -14.66 -2.74 -7.42
N ALA A 167 -15.50 -3.54 -6.75
CA ALA A 167 -16.54 -4.35 -7.40
C ALA A 167 -17.61 -3.55 -8.18
N LEU A 168 -17.74 -2.24 -7.93
CA LEU A 168 -18.65 -1.35 -8.65
C LEU A 168 -17.93 -0.45 -9.66
N GLY A 169 -16.59 -0.36 -9.61
CA GLY A 169 -15.80 0.52 -10.46
C GLY A 169 -16.00 2.02 -10.18
N ILE A 170 -16.43 2.36 -8.96
CA ILE A 170 -16.71 3.74 -8.53
C ILE A 170 -15.59 4.21 -7.60
N PRO A 171 -14.73 5.16 -7.99
CA PRO A 171 -13.68 5.66 -7.11
C PRO A 171 -14.24 6.24 -5.81
N THR A 172 -13.68 5.81 -4.69
CA THR A 172 -14.16 6.15 -3.33
C THR A 172 -13.46 7.36 -2.71
N SER A 173 -12.48 7.95 -3.41
CA SER A 173 -11.57 8.95 -2.87
C SER A 173 -11.15 10.03 -3.89
N THR A 174 -10.69 11.17 -3.39
CA THR A 174 -10.13 12.30 -4.18
C THR A 174 -8.68 12.58 -3.78
N LEU A 175 -7.95 13.37 -4.58
CA LEU A 175 -6.57 13.74 -4.26
C LEU A 175 -6.50 14.51 -2.93
N GLN A 176 -7.34 15.52 -2.71
CA GLN A 176 -7.28 16.29 -1.46
C GLN A 176 -7.66 15.45 -0.24
N PHE A 177 -8.69 14.59 -0.34
CA PHE A 177 -8.98 13.61 0.71
C PHE A 177 -7.76 12.75 1.00
N ASN A 178 -7.12 12.21 -0.05
CA ASN A 178 -5.99 11.33 0.09
C ASN A 178 -4.78 12.03 0.74
N ILE A 179 -4.52 13.29 0.41
CA ILE A 179 -3.48 14.09 1.06
C ILE A 179 -3.79 14.24 2.56
N TRP A 180 -4.95 14.78 2.91
CA TRP A 180 -5.30 15.08 4.31
C TRP A 180 -5.44 13.83 5.18
N TYR A 181 -5.97 12.74 4.62
CA TYR A 181 -6.11 11.45 5.31
C TYR A 181 -4.74 10.88 5.72
N HIS A 182 -3.78 10.88 4.79
CA HIS A 182 -2.44 10.36 5.07
C HIS A 182 -1.63 11.33 5.96
N LEU A 183 -1.82 12.65 5.82
CA LEU A 183 -1.18 13.63 6.71
C LEU A 183 -1.64 13.46 8.16
N GLY A 184 -2.96 13.31 8.38
CA GLY A 184 -3.52 13.02 9.70
C GLY A 184 -3.00 11.70 10.26
N LEU A 185 -2.83 10.68 9.41
CA LEU A 185 -2.26 9.40 9.81
C LEU A 185 -0.78 9.52 10.22
N ALA A 186 0.03 10.26 9.47
CA ALA A 186 1.45 10.44 9.79
C ALA A 186 1.64 11.10 11.17
N HIS A 187 0.93 12.20 11.44
CA HIS A 187 0.92 12.85 12.75
C HIS A 187 0.38 11.95 13.87
N TYR A 188 -0.71 11.21 13.61
CA TYR A 188 -1.28 10.26 14.56
C TYR A 188 -0.27 9.15 14.93
N LEU A 189 0.51 8.68 13.95
CA LEU A 189 1.56 7.67 14.16
C LEU A 189 2.74 8.23 14.95
N GLN A 190 3.17 9.47 14.70
CA GLN A 190 4.14 10.19 15.55
C GLN A 190 3.61 10.36 16.99
N GLY A 191 2.29 10.45 17.16
CA GLY A 191 1.63 10.74 18.44
C GLY A 191 1.33 12.23 18.65
N ASP A 192 1.49 13.06 17.61
CA ASP A 192 1.03 14.44 17.57
C ASP A 192 -0.47 14.45 17.24
N PHE A 193 -1.29 14.22 18.27
CA PHE A 193 -2.74 14.12 18.12
C PHE A 193 -3.38 15.49 17.84
N GLU A 194 -2.74 16.60 18.26
CA GLU A 194 -3.13 17.96 17.93
C GLU A 194 -3.02 18.24 16.43
N ALA A 195 -1.87 17.96 15.80
CA ALA A 195 -1.68 18.11 14.36
C ALA A 195 -2.54 17.12 13.55
N ALA A 196 -2.66 15.88 14.03
CA ALA A 196 -3.56 14.89 13.44
C ALA A 196 -5.02 15.36 13.43
N LEU A 197 -5.47 16.02 14.51
CA LEU A 197 -6.84 16.56 14.60
C LEU A 197 -7.09 17.67 13.57
N GLU A 198 -6.12 18.55 13.34
CA GLU A 198 -6.23 19.58 12.31
C GLU A 198 -6.33 18.95 10.91
N ALA A 199 -5.41 18.04 10.58
CA ALA A 199 -5.41 17.34 9.30
C ALA A 199 -6.70 16.53 9.07
N TYR A 200 -7.21 15.81 10.07
CA TYR A 200 -8.48 15.06 9.93
C TYR A 200 -9.73 15.93 9.85
N ARG A 201 -9.71 17.15 10.40
CA ARG A 201 -10.79 18.13 10.19
C ARG A 201 -10.77 18.67 8.74
N ASN A 202 -9.59 18.96 8.20
CA ASN A 202 -9.46 19.33 6.79
C ASN A 202 -9.85 18.16 5.87
N CYS A 203 -9.46 16.93 6.21
CA CYS A 203 -9.91 15.71 5.54
C CYS A 203 -11.44 15.61 5.51
N MET A 204 -12.10 15.81 6.66
CA MET A 204 -13.57 15.74 6.73
C MET A 204 -14.24 16.86 5.90
N ALA A 205 -13.62 18.04 5.82
CA ALA A 205 -14.11 19.14 5.01
C ALA A 205 -14.08 18.84 3.49
N VAL A 206 -13.17 17.98 3.02
CA VAL A 206 -13.09 17.53 1.62
C VAL A 206 -13.73 16.16 1.36
N SER A 207 -14.05 15.36 2.38
CA SER A 207 -14.77 14.09 2.22
C SER A 207 -16.15 14.29 1.57
N ARG A 208 -16.46 13.46 0.56
CA ARG A 208 -17.73 13.53 -0.23
C ARG A 208 -18.39 12.17 -0.45
N HIS A 209 -17.61 11.11 -0.66
CA HIS A 209 -18.12 9.74 -0.74
C HIS A 209 -18.33 9.18 0.67
N ASP A 210 -19.31 8.32 0.87
CA ASP A 210 -19.61 7.76 2.20
C ASP A 210 -18.43 6.97 2.78
N ASP A 211 -17.67 6.25 1.94
CA ASP A 211 -16.35 5.69 2.28
C ASP A 211 -15.39 6.74 2.88
N SER A 212 -15.15 7.85 2.17
CA SER A 212 -14.25 8.93 2.62
C SER A 212 -14.71 9.56 3.95
N VAL A 213 -16.02 9.71 4.14
CA VAL A 213 -16.62 10.22 5.39
C VAL A 213 -16.41 9.21 6.53
N VAL A 214 -16.73 7.93 6.30
CA VAL A 214 -16.60 6.85 7.29
C VAL A 214 -15.15 6.62 7.70
N ALA A 215 -14.21 6.57 6.74
CA ALA A 215 -12.78 6.43 7.01
C ALA A 215 -12.26 7.63 7.82
N THR A 216 -12.62 8.87 7.45
CA THR A 216 -12.19 10.06 8.20
C THR A 216 -12.80 10.11 9.59
N ALA A 217 -14.10 9.85 9.72
CA ALA A 217 -14.81 9.87 11.00
C ALA A 217 -14.18 8.90 12.01
N HIS A 218 -13.73 7.73 11.55
CA HIS A 218 -13.05 6.75 12.39
C HIS A 218 -11.75 7.30 13.00
N TRP A 219 -10.83 7.80 12.19
CA TRP A 219 -9.56 8.35 12.68
C TRP A 219 -9.74 9.65 13.45
N LEU A 220 -10.65 10.52 13.03
CA LEU A 220 -11.02 11.75 13.74
C LEU A 220 -11.57 11.42 15.15
N TYR A 221 -12.47 10.44 15.26
CA TYR A 221 -13.00 9.97 16.54
C TYR A 221 -11.87 9.47 17.46
N MET A 222 -11.00 8.59 16.96
CA MET A 222 -9.87 8.07 17.72
C MET A 222 -8.95 9.20 18.21
N THR A 223 -8.61 10.14 17.33
CA THR A 223 -7.76 11.30 17.66
C THR A 223 -8.39 12.15 18.76
N LEU A 224 -9.68 12.48 18.66
CA LEU A 224 -10.42 13.21 19.69
C LEU A 224 -10.46 12.46 21.03
N ARG A 225 -10.65 11.13 21.02
CA ARG A 225 -10.58 10.31 22.26
C ARG A 225 -9.18 10.32 22.88
N ARG A 226 -8.12 10.29 22.07
CA ARG A 226 -6.72 10.36 22.55
C ARG A 226 -6.37 11.73 23.17
N LEU A 227 -7.00 12.79 22.70
CA LEU A 227 -6.95 14.14 23.28
C LEU A 227 -7.89 14.34 24.49
N GLY A 228 -8.68 13.33 24.89
CA GLY A 228 -9.69 13.47 25.96
C GLY A 228 -10.89 14.36 25.59
N ARG A 229 -11.09 14.66 24.30
CA ARG A 229 -12.15 15.55 23.78
C ARG A 229 -13.46 14.79 23.56
N GLU A 230 -13.98 14.22 24.65
CA GLU A 230 -15.10 13.26 24.61
C GLU A 230 -16.38 13.80 23.98
N GLN A 231 -16.74 15.07 24.23
CA GLN A 231 -17.97 15.65 23.66
C GLN A 231 -17.88 15.79 22.13
N GLU A 232 -16.71 16.14 21.60
CA GLU A 232 -16.49 16.24 20.16
C GLU A 232 -16.41 14.86 19.51
N ALA A 233 -15.78 13.89 20.18
CA ALA A 233 -15.79 12.50 19.72
C ALA A 233 -17.24 11.95 19.64
N ALA A 234 -18.08 12.25 20.64
CA ALA A 234 -19.49 11.89 20.61
C ALA A 234 -20.25 12.59 19.47
N GLN A 235 -19.93 13.85 19.17
CA GLN A 235 -20.52 14.59 18.04
C GLN A 235 -20.19 13.95 16.69
N VAL A 236 -18.94 13.50 16.47
CA VAL A 236 -18.56 12.75 15.26
C VAL A 236 -19.42 11.50 15.06
N LEU A 237 -19.78 10.79 16.15
CA LEU A 237 -20.68 9.64 16.06
C LEU A 237 -22.15 10.00 15.81
N ALA A 238 -22.57 11.22 16.18
CA ALA A 238 -23.93 11.71 16.01
C ALA A 238 -24.19 12.27 14.60
N ASP A 239 -23.16 12.82 13.95
CA ASP A 239 -23.22 13.37 12.59
C ASP A 239 -23.09 12.32 11.48
N LEU A 240 -22.76 11.06 11.84
CA LEU A 240 -22.68 9.95 10.87
C LEU A 240 -24.04 9.65 10.24
N PRO A 241 -24.09 9.39 8.91
CA PRO A 241 -25.28 8.82 8.27
C PRO A 241 -25.73 7.53 8.96
N GLU A 242 -27.04 7.33 9.08
CA GLU A 242 -27.57 6.10 9.72
C GLU A 242 -27.37 4.86 8.83
N ASN A 243 -27.43 5.03 7.50
CA ASN A 243 -27.15 3.97 6.53
C ASN A 243 -26.27 4.53 5.40
N PRO A 244 -24.95 4.67 5.59
CA PRO A 244 -24.04 5.12 4.55
C PRO A 244 -23.82 4.02 3.50
N ASP A 245 -23.71 4.40 2.22
CA ASP A 245 -23.49 3.52 1.09
C ASP A 245 -21.97 3.26 0.90
N VAL A 246 -21.44 2.42 1.80
CA VAL A 246 -20.00 2.12 1.90
C VAL A 246 -19.63 0.95 0.99
N ILE A 247 -18.66 1.16 0.11
CA ILE A 247 -18.16 0.13 -0.82
C ILE A 247 -16.99 -0.65 -0.22
N GLU A 248 -16.03 0.04 0.41
CA GLU A 248 -14.73 -0.53 0.82
C GLU A 248 -14.46 -0.38 2.33
N SER A 249 -14.89 0.74 2.92
CA SER A 249 -14.58 1.20 4.29
C SER A 249 -15.37 0.49 5.40
N THR A 250 -15.80 -0.75 5.16
CA THR A 250 -16.74 -1.50 6.02
C THR A 250 -16.19 -1.73 7.43
N ALA A 251 -14.88 -2.01 7.58
CA ALA A 251 -14.24 -2.15 8.89
C ALA A 251 -14.31 -0.88 9.74
N TYR A 252 -14.16 0.30 9.12
CA TYR A 252 -14.28 1.59 9.80
C TYR A 252 -15.73 1.86 10.20
N LEU A 253 -16.71 1.50 9.37
CA LEU A 253 -18.13 1.58 9.72
C LEU A 253 -18.45 0.70 10.92
N ASP A 254 -18.03 -0.57 10.92
CA ASP A 254 -18.28 -1.49 12.05
C ASP A 254 -17.62 -1.00 13.36
N LEU A 255 -16.41 -0.42 13.28
CA LEU A 255 -15.76 0.23 14.43
C LEU A 255 -16.55 1.44 14.95
N LEU A 256 -17.04 2.31 14.06
CA LEU A 256 -17.91 3.43 14.46
C LEU A 256 -19.22 2.95 15.09
N ARG A 257 -19.81 1.85 14.57
CA ARG A 257 -20.97 1.19 15.18
C ARG A 257 -20.63 0.55 16.53
N MET A 258 -19.42 0.03 16.74
CA MET A 258 -18.93 -0.41 18.05
C MET A 258 -18.82 0.76 19.03
N TYR A 259 -18.29 1.91 18.60
CA TYR A 259 -18.19 3.11 19.44
C TYR A 259 -19.58 3.67 19.83
N GLN A 260 -20.60 3.44 18.99
CA GLN A 260 -22.02 3.69 19.29
C GLN A 260 -22.69 2.59 20.16
N GLY A 261 -21.99 1.52 20.53
CA GLY A 261 -22.54 0.39 21.30
C GLY A 261 -23.43 -0.58 20.51
N ARG A 262 -23.36 -0.55 19.17
CA ARG A 262 -24.16 -1.40 18.25
C ARG A 262 -23.42 -2.67 17.78
N ARG A 263 -22.15 -2.82 18.16
CA ARG A 263 -21.26 -3.99 17.96
C ARG A 263 -20.46 -4.23 19.23
N THR A 264 -19.92 -5.45 19.41
CA THR A 264 -18.96 -5.73 20.49
C THR A 264 -17.52 -5.71 19.97
N PRO A 265 -16.53 -5.40 20.82
CA PRO A 265 -15.11 -5.54 20.49
C PRO A 265 -14.74 -6.94 19.98
N GLU A 266 -15.35 -7.97 20.57
CA GLU A 266 -15.08 -9.37 20.27
C GLU A 266 -15.48 -9.74 18.84
N ASP A 267 -16.55 -9.14 18.29
CA ASP A 267 -16.99 -9.34 16.91
C ASP A 267 -15.96 -8.86 15.87
N LEU A 268 -15.11 -7.88 16.24
CA LEU A 268 -14.29 -7.11 15.30
C LEU A 268 -12.80 -7.47 15.33
N LEU A 269 -12.35 -8.31 16.26
CA LEU A 269 -10.93 -8.66 16.40
C LEU A 269 -10.36 -9.50 15.23
N GLY A 270 -11.22 -10.08 14.38
CA GLY A 270 -10.82 -10.86 13.20
C GLY A 270 -9.90 -12.06 13.50
N PRO A 271 -9.28 -12.68 12.48
CA PRO A 271 -8.17 -13.61 12.65
C PRO A 271 -6.87 -12.89 13.07
N GLY A 272 -5.85 -13.66 13.48
CA GLY A 272 -4.51 -13.17 13.81
C GLY A 272 -3.44 -14.21 13.45
N GLY A 273 -2.16 -13.91 13.64
CA GLY A 273 -1.08 -14.76 13.15
C GLY A 273 -1.07 -14.85 11.62
N GLU A 274 -0.75 -16.03 11.08
CA GLU A 274 -0.66 -16.28 9.62
C GLU A 274 -1.98 -16.00 8.89
N ASP A 275 -3.13 -16.18 9.56
CA ASP A 275 -4.48 -15.92 9.01
C ASP A 275 -4.88 -14.43 9.05
N ALA A 276 -4.02 -13.52 9.53
CA ALA A 276 -4.35 -12.09 9.64
C ALA A 276 -4.67 -11.44 8.29
N THR A 277 -5.75 -10.66 8.25
CA THR A 277 -6.21 -9.95 7.04
C THR A 277 -6.17 -8.44 7.24
N LEU A 278 -6.01 -7.66 6.17
CA LEU A 278 -6.02 -6.19 6.20
C LEU A 278 -7.23 -5.62 6.96
N THR A 279 -8.43 -6.15 6.68
CA THR A 279 -9.68 -5.81 7.35
C THR A 279 -9.62 -6.13 8.85
N GLY A 280 -9.15 -7.33 9.21
CA GLY A 280 -9.01 -7.76 10.60
C GLY A 280 -7.96 -6.96 11.39
N THR A 281 -6.81 -6.65 10.78
CA THR A 281 -5.77 -5.80 11.35
C THR A 281 -6.26 -4.37 11.61
N THR A 282 -7.01 -3.82 10.66
CA THR A 282 -7.63 -2.48 10.79
C THR A 282 -8.66 -2.45 11.90
N ALA A 283 -9.56 -3.44 11.93
CA ALA A 283 -10.59 -3.59 12.95
C ALA A 283 -9.99 -3.81 14.35
N ALA A 284 -9.03 -4.73 14.48
CA ALA A 284 -8.32 -5.00 15.72
C ALA A 284 -7.58 -3.77 16.26
N TYR A 285 -6.97 -2.93 15.41
CA TYR A 285 -6.34 -1.69 15.90
C TYR A 285 -7.36 -0.74 16.55
N GLY A 286 -8.50 -0.52 15.89
CA GLY A 286 -9.58 0.29 16.44
C GLY A 286 -10.14 -0.24 17.77
N VAL A 287 -10.18 -1.57 17.94
CA VAL A 287 -10.52 -2.24 19.21
C VAL A 287 -9.45 -2.03 20.28
N GLY A 288 -8.17 -2.24 19.96
CA GLY A 288 -7.06 -2.05 20.90
C GLY A 288 -6.97 -0.60 21.39
N ASN A 289 -7.12 0.37 20.49
CA ASN A 289 -7.16 1.79 20.84
C ASN A 289 -8.41 2.13 21.68
N TRP A 290 -9.56 1.48 21.41
CA TRP A 290 -10.75 1.62 22.26
C TRP A 290 -10.54 1.10 23.67
N TYR A 291 -9.84 -0.02 23.85
CA TYR A 291 -9.43 -0.44 25.19
C TYR A 291 -8.52 0.61 25.85
N LEU A 292 -7.57 1.18 25.10
CA LEU A 292 -6.61 2.15 25.62
C LEU A 292 -7.28 3.43 26.16
N TYR A 293 -8.09 4.12 25.35
CA TYR A 293 -8.72 5.38 25.76
C TYR A 293 -9.95 5.21 26.66
N ASN A 294 -10.35 3.98 26.98
CA ASN A 294 -11.30 3.67 28.06
C ASN A 294 -10.59 3.11 29.33
N GLY A 295 -9.26 3.19 29.40
CA GLY A 295 -8.48 2.89 30.60
C GLY A 295 -8.01 1.43 30.76
N ASP A 296 -8.28 0.55 29.79
CA ASP A 296 -7.87 -0.85 29.82
C ASP A 296 -6.58 -1.06 29.00
N ALA A 297 -5.47 -0.50 29.52
CA ALA A 297 -4.16 -0.62 28.89
C ALA A 297 -3.69 -2.08 28.73
N THR A 298 -4.15 -3.00 29.60
CA THR A 298 -3.81 -4.43 29.55
C THR A 298 -4.43 -5.11 28.34
N ARG A 299 -5.74 -4.93 28.09
CA ARG A 299 -6.38 -5.46 26.88
C ARG A 299 -5.89 -4.74 25.63
N ALA A 300 -5.65 -3.43 25.69
CA ALA A 300 -5.07 -2.67 24.58
C ALA A 300 -3.73 -3.27 24.10
N ARG A 301 -2.78 -3.42 25.03
CA ARG A 301 -1.46 -4.03 24.78
C ARG A 301 -1.60 -5.43 24.18
N SER A 302 -2.44 -6.29 24.76
CA SER A 302 -2.68 -7.66 24.26
C SER A 302 -3.21 -7.67 22.82
N VAL A 303 -4.11 -6.75 22.47
CA VAL A 303 -4.61 -6.62 21.09
C VAL A 303 -3.51 -6.12 20.14
N PHE A 304 -2.69 -5.15 20.55
CA PHE A 304 -1.58 -4.66 19.72
C PHE A 304 -0.49 -5.73 19.51
N GLU A 305 -0.09 -6.44 20.56
CA GLU A 305 0.86 -7.57 20.47
C GLU A 305 0.32 -8.67 19.56
N ARG A 306 -0.98 -8.97 19.64
CA ARG A 306 -1.68 -9.90 18.73
C ARG A 306 -1.65 -9.41 17.27
N ILE A 307 -1.84 -8.11 16.99
CA ILE A 307 -1.73 -7.57 15.63
C ILE A 307 -0.33 -7.84 15.06
N LEU A 308 0.73 -7.64 15.85
CA LEU A 308 2.11 -7.83 15.38
C LEU A 308 2.44 -9.27 14.98
N THR A 309 1.69 -10.27 15.49
CA THR A 309 1.83 -11.67 15.04
C THR A 309 1.49 -11.87 13.56
N GLY A 310 0.63 -11.01 12.99
CA GLY A 310 0.23 -11.06 11.59
C GLY A 310 1.26 -10.43 10.66
N ARG A 311 2.48 -10.99 10.62
CA ARG A 311 3.65 -10.39 9.94
C ARG A 311 3.41 -10.05 8.46
N SER A 312 2.54 -10.77 7.75
CA SER A 312 2.17 -10.44 6.36
C SER A 312 1.45 -9.10 6.21
N GLN A 313 0.85 -8.57 7.29
CA GLN A 313 0.08 -7.34 7.31
C GLN A 313 0.89 -6.11 7.79
N TRP A 314 2.22 -6.20 7.89
CA TRP A 314 3.05 -5.08 8.37
C TRP A 314 2.88 -3.73 7.61
N PRO A 315 2.52 -3.68 6.31
CA PRO A 315 2.23 -2.42 5.61
C PRO A 315 0.89 -1.77 6.00
N ALA A 316 -0.02 -2.51 6.63
CA ALA A 316 -1.37 -2.04 6.96
C ALA A 316 -1.34 -0.99 8.08
N PHE A 317 -2.13 0.08 7.95
CA PHE A 317 -2.15 1.18 8.91
C PHE A 317 -2.44 0.75 10.35
N GLY A 318 -3.33 -0.24 10.55
CA GLY A 318 -3.58 -0.82 11.87
C GLY A 318 -2.37 -1.55 12.48
N TYR A 319 -1.47 -2.09 11.66
CA TYR A 319 -0.20 -2.69 12.11
C TYR A 319 0.80 -1.60 12.49
N VAL A 320 1.00 -0.58 11.63
CA VAL A 320 1.88 0.56 11.91
C VAL A 320 1.47 1.26 13.21
N ALA A 321 0.16 1.46 13.40
CA ALA A 321 -0.37 2.12 14.58
C ALA A 321 -0.27 1.23 15.83
N ALA A 322 -0.36 -0.11 15.70
CA ALA A 322 -0.10 -1.03 16.81
C ALA A 322 1.39 -1.02 17.24
N GLU A 323 2.33 -0.96 16.28
CA GLU A 323 3.77 -0.75 16.60
C GLU A 323 3.96 0.57 17.35
N ALA A 324 3.37 1.67 16.86
CA ALA A 324 3.51 3.00 17.43
C ALA A 324 2.98 3.08 18.87
N GLU A 325 1.86 2.42 19.18
CA GLU A 325 1.39 2.33 20.57
C GLU A 325 2.30 1.46 21.44
N LEU A 326 2.81 0.34 20.93
CA LEU A 326 3.69 -0.54 21.71
C LEU A 326 5.03 0.13 22.03
N ALA A 327 5.58 0.93 21.12
CA ALA A 327 6.73 1.80 21.39
C ALA A 327 6.41 2.79 22.52
N ARG A 328 5.33 3.58 22.36
CA ARG A 328 4.86 4.55 23.39
C ARG A 328 4.53 3.92 24.75
N MET A 329 4.22 2.63 24.78
CA MET A 329 3.97 1.85 26.01
C MET A 329 5.22 1.16 26.59
N GLY A 330 6.31 1.07 25.82
CA GLY A 330 7.60 0.53 26.25
C GLY A 330 8.49 1.58 26.91
N ASP A 331 8.35 2.85 26.52
CA ASP A 331 9.12 3.98 27.03
C ASP A 331 8.63 4.52 28.42
N ARG A 332 8.03 3.67 29.25
CA ARG A 332 7.44 4.03 30.57
C ARG A 332 7.80 3.08 31.70
#